data_AF-E6SH77-F1
#
_entry.id   AF-E6SH77-F1
#
_cell.length_a   1.000
_cell.length_b   1.000
_cell.length_c   1.000
_cell.angle_alpha   90.00
_cell.angle_beta   90.00
_cell.angle_gamma   90.00
#
_symmetry.space_group_name_H-M   'P 1'
#
loop_
_entity.id
_entity.type
_entity.pdbx_description
1 polymer ?
#
loop_
_entity_poly.entity_id
_entity_poly.type
_entity_poly.pdbx_seq_one_letter_code
_entity_poly.pdbx_strand_id
1 'polypeptide(L)'
;MPISLQDETARLIAQEAAAFAAQVRQPAAREAFERLAAAASERSIPDELLPVLGQLLHLTLTSGRIAARYGPREEQVLSEVFRRTPAGRQLEEQVAQANAALATLQGLAIERLHLAAAGPGRYRLAVEAGGRRLVLDLGPAGAGARSLELAL
;
A
#
# COMPACT_ATOMS: atom_id res chain seq x y z
N MET A 1 -15.94 9.44 2.19
CA MET A 1 -16.55 9.89 0.92
C MET A 1 -16.44 8.75 -0.08
N PRO A 2 -17.56 8.32 -0.69
CA PRO A 2 -17.60 7.14 -1.54
C PRO A 2 -16.65 7.28 -2.74
N ILE A 3 -16.16 6.13 -3.22
CA ILE A 3 -15.28 6.06 -4.39
C ILE A 3 -16.13 5.72 -5.61
N SER A 4 -16.28 6.69 -6.53
CA SER A 4 -16.77 6.41 -7.88
C SER A 4 -15.67 5.76 -8.74
N LEU A 5 -16.07 4.76 -9.53
CA LEU A 5 -15.21 3.95 -10.39
C LEU A 5 -15.56 4.13 -11.87
N GLN A 6 -14.55 4.02 -12.73
CA GLN A 6 -14.77 3.89 -14.18
C GLN A 6 -15.22 2.47 -14.51
N ASP A 7 -15.93 2.27 -15.64
CA ASP A 7 -16.57 1.00 -16.00
C ASP A 7 -15.60 -0.21 -15.98
N GLU A 8 -14.40 -0.03 -16.50
CA GLU A 8 -13.38 -1.09 -16.55
C GLU A 8 -12.82 -1.40 -15.16
N THR A 9 -12.48 -0.36 -14.38
CA THR A 9 -12.02 -0.49 -12.99
C THR A 9 -13.07 -1.15 -12.10
N ALA A 10 -14.34 -0.78 -12.28
CA ALA A 10 -15.49 -1.36 -11.61
C ALA A 10 -15.60 -2.86 -11.87
N ARG A 11 -15.52 -3.28 -13.15
CA ARG A 11 -15.54 -4.69 -13.54
C ARG A 11 -14.39 -5.48 -12.92
N LEU A 12 -13.17 -4.93 -12.92
CA LEU A 12 -12.01 -5.59 -12.33
C LEU A 12 -12.18 -5.81 -10.83
N ILE A 13 -12.59 -4.77 -10.09
CA ILE A 13 -12.81 -4.85 -8.64
C ILE A 13 -13.94 -5.84 -8.33
N ALA A 14 -15.04 -5.80 -9.08
CA ALA A 14 -16.16 -6.71 -8.90
C ALA A 14 -15.75 -8.18 -9.10
N GLN A 15 -15.01 -8.47 -10.17
CA GLN A 15 -14.50 -9.82 -10.46
C GLN A 15 -13.55 -10.33 -9.38
N GLU A 16 -12.61 -9.49 -8.93
CA GLU A 16 -11.66 -9.89 -7.90
C GLU A 16 -12.34 -10.07 -6.53
N ALA A 17 -13.26 -9.18 -6.15
CA ALA A 17 -14.03 -9.31 -4.92
C ALA A 17 -14.88 -10.60 -4.91
N ALA A 18 -15.57 -10.90 -6.02
CA ALA A 18 -16.35 -12.13 -6.15
C ALA A 18 -15.46 -13.39 -6.09
N ALA A 19 -14.29 -13.36 -6.72
CA ALA A 19 -13.33 -14.46 -6.67
C ALA A 19 -12.81 -14.73 -5.24
N PHE A 20 -12.57 -13.67 -4.46
CA PHE A 20 -12.22 -13.79 -3.04
C PHE A 20 -13.39 -14.34 -2.21
N ALA A 21 -14.60 -13.82 -2.39
CA ALA A 21 -15.79 -14.29 -1.68
C ALA A 21 -16.00 -15.80 -1.84
N ALA A 22 -15.79 -16.34 -3.05
CA ALA A 22 -15.93 -17.76 -3.34
C ALA A 22 -14.94 -18.67 -2.57
N GLN A 23 -13.83 -18.12 -2.08
CA GLN A 23 -12.77 -18.88 -1.38
C GLN A 23 -12.82 -18.70 0.15
N VAL A 24 -13.49 -17.66 0.64
CA VAL A 24 -13.54 -17.33 2.06
C VAL A 24 -14.51 -18.24 2.79
N ARG A 25 -14.00 -18.97 3.80
CA ARG A 25 -14.81 -19.88 4.63
C ARG A 25 -15.63 -19.17 5.71
N GLN A 26 -15.12 -18.05 6.23
CA GLN A 26 -15.78 -17.30 7.30
C GLN A 26 -16.98 -16.52 6.74
N PRO A 27 -18.22 -16.74 7.23
CA PRO A 27 -19.42 -16.14 6.64
C PRO A 27 -19.39 -14.62 6.57
N ALA A 28 -19.02 -13.94 7.66
CA ALA A 28 -18.98 -12.48 7.71
C ALA A 28 -17.96 -11.86 6.74
N ALA A 29 -16.79 -12.48 6.60
CA ALA A 29 -15.77 -12.01 5.66
C ALA A 29 -16.18 -12.24 4.20
N ARG A 30 -16.83 -13.37 3.90
CA ARG A 30 -17.41 -13.63 2.59
C ARG A 30 -18.48 -12.61 2.23
N GLU A 31 -19.42 -12.34 3.14
CA GLU A 31 -20.47 -11.33 2.94
C GLU A 31 -19.88 -9.94 2.65
N ALA A 32 -18.80 -9.56 3.35
CA ALA A 32 -18.12 -8.29 3.09
C ALA A 32 -17.57 -8.19 1.66
N PHE A 33 -16.99 -9.27 1.12
CA PHE A 33 -16.51 -9.31 -0.27
C PHE A 33 -17.65 -9.39 -1.29
N GLU A 34 -18.76 -10.08 -0.99
CA GLU A 34 -19.95 -10.09 -1.84
C GLU A 34 -20.57 -8.70 -1.96
N ARG A 35 -20.71 -7.99 -0.83
CA ARG A 35 -21.15 -6.59 -0.80
C ARG A 35 -20.21 -5.67 -1.58
N LEU A 36 -18.90 -5.89 -1.48
CA LEU A 36 -17.92 -5.14 -2.26
C LEU A 36 -18.08 -5.40 -3.78
N ALA A 37 -18.30 -6.66 -4.18
CA ALA A 37 -18.52 -7.01 -5.58
C ALA A 37 -19.79 -6.37 -6.16
N ALA A 38 -20.87 -6.35 -5.37
CA ALA A 38 -22.12 -5.68 -5.73
C ALA A 38 -21.93 -4.17 -5.88
N ALA A 39 -21.35 -3.51 -4.87
CA ALA A 39 -21.07 -2.06 -4.91
C ALA A 39 -20.15 -1.65 -6.07
N ALA A 40 -19.14 -2.48 -6.36
CA ALA A 40 -18.26 -2.26 -7.51
C ALA A 40 -19.01 -2.36 -8.84
N SER A 41 -19.94 -3.30 -8.97
CA SER A 41 -20.79 -3.45 -10.16
C SER A 41 -21.70 -2.23 -10.38
N GLU A 42 -22.10 -1.55 -9.31
CA GLU A 42 -22.83 -0.28 -9.33
C GLU A 42 -21.92 0.95 -9.57
N ARG A 43 -20.60 0.74 -9.70
CA ARG A 43 -19.56 1.76 -9.94
C ARG A 43 -19.38 2.76 -8.79
N SER A 44 -19.85 2.41 -7.59
CA SER A 44 -19.76 3.26 -6.41
C SER A 44 -19.47 2.42 -5.18
N ILE A 45 -18.30 2.62 -4.58
CA ILE A 45 -17.93 1.96 -3.33
C ILE A 45 -18.27 2.88 -2.16
N PRO A 46 -19.22 2.49 -1.28
CA PRO A 46 -19.56 3.26 -0.10
C PRO A 46 -18.47 3.19 0.97
N ASP A 47 -18.47 4.15 1.89
CA ASP A 47 -17.38 4.39 2.85
C ASP A 47 -17.08 3.19 3.74
N GLU A 48 -18.12 2.49 4.17
CA GLU A 48 -18.02 1.32 5.02
C GLU A 48 -17.31 0.13 4.34
N LEU A 49 -17.25 0.11 3.01
CA LEU A 49 -16.56 -0.94 2.24
C LEU A 49 -15.12 -0.56 1.86
N LEU A 50 -14.69 0.68 2.09
CA LEU A 50 -13.33 1.11 1.78
C LEU A 50 -12.23 0.34 2.53
N PRO A 51 -12.41 -0.09 3.80
CA PRO A 51 -11.44 -0.96 4.45
C PRO A 51 -11.29 -2.31 3.73
N VAL A 52 -12.40 -2.91 3.28
CA VAL A 52 -12.41 -4.20 2.57
C VAL A 52 -11.77 -4.05 1.19
N LEU A 53 -12.10 -2.96 0.48
CA LEU A 53 -11.46 -2.61 -0.79
C LEU A 53 -9.95 -2.45 -0.63
N GLY A 54 -9.51 -1.73 0.42
CA GLY A 54 -8.09 -1.55 0.73
C GLY A 54 -7.37 -2.88 0.94
N GLN A 55 -7.97 -3.80 1.68
CA GLN A 55 -7.41 -5.15 1.90
C GLN A 55 -7.30 -5.95 0.59
N LEU A 56 -8.36 -5.95 -0.22
CA LEU A 56 -8.37 -6.61 -1.52
C LEU A 56 -7.25 -6.07 -2.41
N LEU A 57 -7.21 -4.75 -2.60
CA LEU A 57 -6.23 -4.12 -3.48
C LEU A 57 -4.81 -4.32 -2.96
N HIS A 58 -4.58 -4.22 -1.65
CA HIS A 58 -3.27 -4.50 -1.08
C HIS A 58 -2.77 -5.91 -1.41
N LEU A 59 -3.59 -6.94 -1.21
CA LEU A 59 -3.21 -8.33 -1.49
C LEU A 59 -2.99 -8.58 -3.00
N THR A 60 -3.83 -8.00 -3.84
CA THR A 60 -3.78 -8.24 -5.29
C THR A 60 -2.64 -7.49 -5.98
N LEU A 61 -2.32 -6.28 -5.53
CA LEU A 61 -1.20 -5.48 -6.04
C LEU A 61 0.15 -6.03 -5.53
N THR A 62 0.28 -6.37 -4.25
CA THR A 62 1.55 -6.87 -3.69
C THR A 62 1.95 -8.25 -4.21
N SER A 63 1.00 -9.07 -4.65
CA SER A 63 1.28 -10.37 -5.25
C SER A 63 1.71 -10.30 -6.72
N GLY A 64 1.63 -9.13 -7.38
CA GLY A 64 1.86 -8.98 -8.82
C GLY A 64 0.80 -9.67 -9.69
N ARG A 65 -0.27 -10.20 -9.08
CA ARG A 65 -1.30 -10.99 -9.77
C ARG A 65 -2.11 -10.14 -10.74
N ILE A 66 -2.35 -8.87 -10.42
CA ILE A 66 -3.04 -7.94 -11.34
C ILE A 66 -2.20 -7.71 -12.58
N ALA A 67 -0.91 -7.40 -12.43
CA ALA A 67 0.02 -7.20 -13.54
C ALA A 67 0.06 -8.41 -14.48
N ALA A 68 0.16 -9.61 -13.89
CA ALA A 68 0.25 -10.86 -14.65
C ALA A 68 -1.06 -11.22 -15.37
N ARG A 69 -2.21 -10.89 -14.80
CA ARG A 69 -3.53 -11.30 -15.33
C ARG A 69 -4.15 -10.28 -16.27
N TYR A 70 -4.04 -9.00 -15.94
CA TYR A 70 -4.73 -7.92 -16.63
C TYR A 70 -3.78 -6.97 -17.34
N GLY A 71 -2.55 -6.84 -16.85
CA GLY A 71 -1.52 -5.99 -17.41
C GLY A 71 -1.07 -4.88 -16.46
N PRO A 72 0.07 -4.23 -16.78
CA PRO A 72 0.65 -3.18 -15.93
C PRO A 72 -0.21 -1.91 -15.90
N ARG A 73 -1.00 -1.65 -16.95
CA ARG A 73 -1.90 -0.49 -17.01
C ARG A 73 -3.00 -0.60 -15.96
N GLU A 74 -3.58 -1.78 -15.84
CA GLU A 74 -4.68 -2.09 -14.93
C GLU A 74 -4.18 -2.09 -13.49
N GLU A 75 -2.96 -2.58 -13.26
CA GLU A 75 -2.27 -2.47 -11.98
C GLU A 75 -2.07 -1.02 -11.55
N GLN A 76 -1.65 -0.15 -12.48
CA GLN A 76 -1.50 1.26 -12.20
C GLN A 76 -2.84 1.88 -11.79
N VAL A 77 -3.91 1.65 -12.57
CA VAL A 77 -5.26 2.17 -12.27
C VAL A 77 -5.76 1.70 -10.90
N LEU A 78 -5.58 0.41 -10.57
CA LEU A 78 -5.95 -0.12 -9.25
C LEU A 78 -5.09 0.45 -8.12
N SER A 79 -3.82 0.78 -8.39
CA SER A 79 -2.96 1.50 -7.44
C SER A 79 -3.49 2.90 -7.14
N GLU A 80 -4.06 3.60 -8.13
CA GLU A 80 -4.70 4.91 -7.92
C GLU A 80 -5.96 4.80 -7.06
N VAL A 81 -6.75 3.73 -7.25
CA VAL A 81 -7.90 3.44 -6.39
C VAL A 81 -7.44 3.11 -4.97
N PHE A 82 -6.39 2.31 -4.82
CA PHE A 82 -5.84 1.95 -3.52
C PHE A 82 -5.44 3.18 -2.69
N ARG A 83 -4.77 4.16 -3.30
CA ARG A 83 -4.40 5.44 -2.64
C ARG A 83 -5.58 6.20 -2.05
N ARG A 84 -6.79 6.02 -2.59
CA ARG A 84 -8.01 6.66 -2.09
C ARG A 84 -8.63 5.96 -0.87
N THR A 85 -8.20 4.74 -0.54
CA THR A 85 -8.66 3.96 0.63
C THR A 85 -7.96 4.42 1.92
N PRO A 86 -8.51 4.12 3.12
CA PRO A 86 -7.84 4.42 4.39
C PRO A 86 -6.41 3.84 4.47
N ALA A 87 -6.21 2.59 4.01
CA ALA A 87 -4.90 1.95 4.01
C ALA A 87 -3.92 2.64 3.04
N GLY A 88 -4.39 3.08 1.87
CA GLY A 88 -3.58 3.83 0.92
C GLY A 88 -3.17 5.20 1.46
N ARG A 89 -4.08 5.92 2.12
CA ARG A 89 -3.75 7.21 2.77
C ARG A 89 -2.74 7.04 3.90
N GLN A 90 -2.91 6.02 4.73
CA GLN A 90 -1.95 5.71 5.79
C GLN A 90 -0.55 5.43 5.21
N LEU A 91 -0.46 4.73 4.07
CA LEU A 91 0.81 4.53 3.39
C LEU A 91 1.42 5.85 2.90
N GLU A 92 0.61 6.74 2.30
CA GLU A 92 1.07 8.07 1.87
C GLU A 92 1.59 8.90 3.05
N GLU A 93 0.90 8.86 4.19
CA GLU A 93 1.33 9.53 5.43
C GLU A 93 2.67 8.97 5.94
N GLN A 94 2.87 7.66 5.93
CA GLN A 94 4.13 7.03 6.30
C GLN A 94 5.29 7.46 5.38
N VAL A 95 5.04 7.49 4.08
CA VAL A 95 6.03 7.96 3.10
C VAL A 95 6.35 9.44 3.30
N ALA A 96 5.35 10.28 3.58
CA ALA A 96 5.56 11.68 3.89
C ALA A 96 6.43 11.87 5.15
N GLN A 97 6.20 11.08 6.20
CA GLN A 97 7.03 11.07 7.41
C GLN A 97 8.47 10.63 7.12
N ALA A 98 8.65 9.58 6.33
CA ALA A 98 9.98 9.11 5.91
C ALA A 98 10.73 10.19 5.12
N ASN A 99 10.04 10.87 4.20
CA ASN A 99 10.62 11.98 3.43
C ASN A 99 10.98 13.18 4.32
N ALA A 100 10.15 13.52 5.30
CA ALA A 100 10.45 14.57 6.27
C ALA A 100 11.72 14.24 7.08
N ALA A 101 11.88 12.98 7.47
CA ALA A 101 13.09 12.53 8.16
C ALA A 101 14.33 12.58 7.23
N LEU A 102 14.20 12.14 5.97
CA LEU A 102 15.27 12.22 4.97
C LEU A 102 15.70 13.67 4.68
N ALA A 103 14.76 14.62 4.68
CA ALA A 103 15.06 16.03 4.47
C ALA A 103 16.02 16.60 5.52
N THR A 104 16.08 16.02 6.72
CA THR A 104 17.04 16.44 7.77
C THR A 104 18.51 16.15 7.41
N LEU A 105 18.75 15.30 6.41
CA LEU A 105 20.08 14.98 5.91
C LEU A 105 20.45 15.76 4.63
N GLN A 106 19.52 16.56 4.10
CA GLN A 106 19.74 17.27 2.85
C GLN A 106 20.91 18.27 2.97
N GLY A 107 21.81 18.23 2.00
CA GLY A 107 23.01 19.08 1.98
C GLY A 107 24.17 18.60 2.86
N LEU A 108 23.98 17.53 3.64
CA LEU A 108 25.07 16.87 4.38
C LEU A 108 25.78 15.87 3.48
N ALA A 109 27.10 15.75 3.67
CA ALA A 109 27.87 14.68 3.02
C ALA A 109 27.48 13.34 3.64
N ILE A 110 27.15 12.36 2.79
CA ILE A 110 26.89 10.99 3.23
C ILE A 110 28.23 10.37 3.63
N GLU A 111 28.32 9.90 4.88
CA GLU A 111 29.51 9.27 5.45
C GLU A 111 29.40 7.75 5.38
N ARG A 112 28.20 7.20 5.62
CA ARG A 112 27.95 5.77 5.57
C ARG A 112 26.52 5.45 5.14
N LEU A 113 26.41 4.41 4.30
CA LEU A 113 25.14 3.75 3.97
C LEU A 113 25.25 2.27 4.34
N HIS A 114 24.26 1.76 5.06
CA HIS A 114 24.19 0.35 5.41
C HIS A 114 22.79 -0.19 5.18
N LEU A 115 22.66 -1.17 4.28
CA LEU A 115 21.42 -1.88 4.01
C LEU A 115 21.52 -3.29 4.59
N ALA A 116 20.61 -3.64 5.49
CA ALA A 116 20.55 -4.96 6.11
C ALA A 116 19.18 -5.60 5.87
N ALA A 117 19.16 -6.92 5.71
CA ALA A 117 17.92 -7.68 5.74
C ALA A 117 17.32 -7.65 7.16
N ALA A 118 16.03 -7.36 7.27
CA ALA A 118 15.26 -7.40 8.52
C ALA A 118 14.18 -8.49 8.51
N GLY A 119 14.11 -9.27 7.44
CA GLY A 119 13.16 -10.38 7.22
C GLY A 119 12.84 -10.55 5.72
N PRO A 120 12.04 -11.56 5.33
CA PRO A 120 11.62 -11.73 3.94
C PRO A 120 10.93 -10.46 3.41
N GLY A 121 11.50 -9.89 2.34
CA GLY A 121 11.02 -8.65 1.73
C GLY A 121 11.17 -7.40 2.60
N ARG A 122 11.82 -7.48 3.77
CA ARG A 122 11.99 -6.37 4.71
C ARG A 122 13.45 -6.02 4.86
N TYR A 123 13.76 -4.73 4.76
CA TYR A 123 15.11 -4.20 4.82
C TYR A 123 15.18 -3.04 5.79
N ARG A 124 16.37 -2.80 6.32
CA ARG A 124 16.69 -1.62 7.11
C ARG A 124 17.82 -0.85 6.44
N LEU A 125 17.57 0.42 6.14
CA LEU A 125 18.56 1.34 5.61
C LEU A 125 19.00 2.28 6.74
N ALA A 126 20.27 2.23 7.11
CA ALA A 126 20.89 3.24 7.96
C ALA A 126 21.70 4.22 7.09
N VAL A 127 21.48 5.50 7.31
CA VAL A 127 22.18 6.62 6.65
C VAL A 127 22.87 7.45 7.72
N GLU A 128 24.19 7.57 7.63
CA GLU A 128 25.01 8.45 8.47
C GLU A 128 25.50 9.63 7.61
N ALA A 129 25.21 10.86 8.04
CA ALA A 129 25.60 12.09 7.34
C ALA A 129 25.69 13.28 8.30
N GLY A 130 26.80 14.02 8.28
CA GLY A 130 26.99 15.24 9.06
C GLY A 130 26.74 15.07 10.55
N GLY A 131 27.24 13.98 11.13
CA GLY A 131 27.04 13.65 12.55
C GLY A 131 25.59 13.25 12.91
N ARG A 132 24.76 12.89 11.93
CA ARG A 132 23.39 12.37 12.13
C ARG A 132 23.29 10.94 11.62
N ARG A 133 22.43 10.15 12.26
CA ARG A 133 22.08 8.79 11.84
C ARG A 133 20.57 8.66 11.71
N LEU A 134 20.11 8.35 10.49
CA LEU A 134 18.72 8.04 10.18
C LEU A 134 18.59 6.53 9.90
N VAL A 135 17.58 5.90 10.49
CA VAL A 135 17.24 4.50 10.23
C VAL A 135 15.84 4.43 9.62
N LEU A 136 15.74 3.84 8.44
CA LEU A 136 14.48 3.57 7.73
C LEU A 136 14.21 2.08 7.69
N ASP A 137 12.97 1.68 7.95
CA ASP A 137 12.46 0.36 7.60
C ASP A 137 11.79 0.41 6.22
N LEU A 138 12.12 -0.56 5.37
CA LEU A 138 11.62 -0.70 4.00
C LEU A 138 10.96 -2.07 3.84
N GLY A 139 9.80 -2.14 3.19
CA GLY A 139 9.18 -3.44 2.86
C GLY A 139 7.81 -3.31 2.19
N PRO A 140 7.03 -4.41 2.12
CA PRO A 140 5.72 -4.44 1.45
C PRO A 140 4.68 -3.51 2.08
N ALA A 141 4.88 -3.15 3.35
CA ALA A 141 4.05 -2.20 4.07
C ALA A 141 4.43 -0.72 3.79
N GLY A 142 5.48 -0.47 2.99
CA GLY A 142 5.99 0.87 2.69
C GLY A 142 7.37 1.16 3.27
N ALA A 143 7.71 2.45 3.30
CA ALA A 143 8.92 2.99 3.91
C ALA A 143 8.55 3.83 5.13
N GLY A 144 9.20 3.58 6.26
CA GLY A 144 8.94 4.29 7.51
C GLY A 144 10.23 4.70 8.21
N ALA A 145 10.27 5.93 8.72
CA ALA A 145 11.35 6.37 9.60
C ALA A 145 11.23 5.69 10.95
N ARG A 146 12.29 4.99 11.38
CA ARG A 146 12.36 4.29 12.66
C ARG A 146 12.99 5.15 13.74
N SER A 147 14.15 5.73 13.45
CA SER A 147 14.86 6.59 14.40
C SER A 147 15.73 7.62 13.69
N LEU A 148 15.89 8.78 14.34
CA LEU A 148 16.80 9.84 13.95
C LEU A 148 17.61 10.23 15.20
N GLU A 149 18.91 10.03 15.15
CA GLU A 149 19.83 10.20 16.27
C GLU A 149 21.09 10.98 15.84
N LEU A 150 21.85 11.49 16.81
CA LEU A 150 23.20 12.00 16.55
C LEU A 150 24.16 10.81 16.40
N ALA A 151 25.00 10.82 15.37
CA ALA A 151 26.07 9.84 15.23
C ALA A 151 27.17 10.20 16.25
N LEU A 152 27.43 9.28 17.19
CA LEU A 152 28.51 9.37 18.17
C LEU A 152 29.88 9.09 17.53
#